data_AF-A0A368VJ95-F1
#
_entry.id   AF-A0A368VJ95-F1
#
_cell.length_a   1.000
_cell.length_b   1.000
_cell.length_c   1.000
_cell.angle_alpha   90.00
_cell.angle_beta   90.00
_cell.angle_gamma   90.00
#
_symmetry.space_group_name_H-M   'P 1'
#
loop_
_entity.id
_entity.type
_entity.pdbx_description
1 polymer ?
#
loop_
_entity_poly.entity_id
_entity_poly.type
_entity_poly.pdbx_seq_one_letter_code
_entity_poly.pdbx_strand_id
1 'polypeptide(L)'
;MNQCTIDGCDNPIKAKGLCSMHHQRWYRYGDPLYQKFRQQYKPLNPVKPNVICSIEDCNKMHTARGFCRLHYREWYKSNKNK
;
A
#
# COMPACT_ATOMS: atom_id res chain seq x y z
N MET A 1 -31.34 18.38 21.57
CA MET A 1 -30.12 17.77 21.00
C MET A 1 -30.50 16.96 19.79
N ASN A 2 -30.09 17.38 18.60
CA ASN A 2 -30.38 16.67 17.34
C ASN A 2 -29.06 16.21 16.70
N GLN A 3 -28.11 15.73 17.50
CA GLN A 3 -26.76 15.36 17.07
C GLN A 3 -26.59 13.85 17.09
N CYS A 4 -25.75 13.33 16.21
CA CYS A 4 -25.46 11.91 16.11
C CYS A 4 -25.06 11.31 17.47
N THR A 5 -25.52 10.09 17.76
CA THR A 5 -25.12 9.32 18.95
C THR A 5 -23.68 8.82 18.93
N ILE A 6 -22.95 9.05 17.84
CA ILE A 6 -21.55 8.64 17.72
C ILE A 6 -20.69 9.73 18.32
N ASP A 7 -19.82 9.33 19.24
CA ASP A 7 -18.87 10.22 19.90
C ASP A 7 -18.00 10.96 18.86
N GLY A 8 -17.86 12.27 19.04
CA GLY A 8 -17.14 13.13 18.09
C GLY A 8 -17.85 13.42 16.77
N CYS A 9 -19.17 13.18 16.66
CA CYS A 9 -19.95 13.50 15.47
C CYS A 9 -21.05 14.52 15.75
N ASP A 10 -20.80 15.79 15.40
CA ASP A 10 -21.76 16.88 15.57
C ASP A 10 -22.81 16.98 14.45
N ASN A 11 -22.83 16.01 13.53
CA ASN A 11 -23.77 16.01 12.42
C ASN A 11 -25.21 15.76 12.90
N PRO A 12 -26.21 16.36 12.23
CA PRO A 12 -27.59 16.21 12.63
C PRO A 12 -28.09 14.77 12.49
N ILE A 13 -28.92 14.31 13.44
CA ILE A 13 -29.58 13.01 13.36
C ILE A 13 -30.50 13.01 12.14
N LYS A 14 -30.42 11.93 11.36
CA LYS A 14 -31.33 11.66 10.24
C LYS A 14 -32.27 10.50 10.53
N ALA A 15 -31.76 9.42 11.12
CA ALA A 15 -32.56 8.25 11.46
C ALA A 15 -31.83 7.42 12.53
N LYS A 16 -32.60 6.75 13.42
CA LYS A 16 -32.07 5.85 14.46
C LYS A 16 -31.01 6.47 15.38
N GLY A 17 -31.12 7.77 15.68
CA GLY A 17 -30.10 8.49 16.47
C GLY A 17 -28.77 8.72 15.72
N LEU A 18 -28.66 8.28 14.46
CA LEU A 18 -27.46 8.41 13.65
C LEU A 18 -27.61 9.52 12.61
N CYS A 19 -26.50 10.18 12.29
CA CYS A 19 -26.43 11.07 11.14
C CYS A 19 -26.55 10.29 9.83
N SER A 20 -26.75 11.00 8.71
CA SER A 20 -26.92 10.35 7.40
C SER A 20 -25.78 9.39 7.05
N MET A 21 -24.53 9.75 7.38
CA MET A 21 -23.35 8.94 7.10
C MET A 21 -23.31 7.67 7.97
N HIS A 22 -23.46 7.80 9.29
CA HIS A 22 -23.42 6.67 10.21
C HIS A 22 -24.62 5.73 10.02
N HIS A 23 -25.81 6.27 9.73
CA HIS A 23 -26.96 5.46 9.37
C HIS A 23 -26.72 4.66 8.08
N GLN A 24 -26.08 5.26 7.07
CA GLN A 24 -25.75 4.57 5.82
C GLN A 24 -24.70 3.47 6.03
N ARG A 25 -23.68 3.71 6.86
CA ARG A 25 -22.67 2.69 7.21
C ARG A 25 -23.30 1.53 7.97
N TRP A 26 -24.10 1.84 9.00
CA TRP A 26 -24.86 0.84 9.76
C TRP A 26 -25.79 0.02 8.85
N TYR A 27 -26.54 0.67 7.95
CA TYR A 27 -27.43 -0.01 7.02
C TYR A 27 -26.70 -0.95 6.06
N ARG A 28 -25.48 -0.59 5.62
CA ARG A 28 -24.71 -1.37 4.65
C ARG A 28 -23.83 -2.46 5.27
N TYR A 29 -23.31 -2.22 6.47
CA TYR A 29 -22.23 -3.02 7.07
C TYR A 29 -22.52 -3.49 8.49
N GLY A 30 -23.68 -3.13 9.06
CA GLY A 30 -24.05 -3.46 10.44
C GLY A 30 -23.37 -2.59 11.51
N ASP A 31 -22.37 -1.79 11.13
CA ASP A 31 -21.59 -0.96 12.04
C ASP A 31 -21.59 0.52 11.57
N PRO A 32 -22.07 1.49 12.37
CA PRO A 32 -22.00 2.91 12.03
C PRO A 32 -20.56 3.40 11.88
N LEU A 33 -19.60 2.80 12.58
CA LEU A 33 -18.18 3.14 12.52
C LEU A 33 -17.43 2.40 11.42
N TYR A 34 -18.13 1.61 10.60
CA TYR A 34 -17.50 0.86 9.53
C TYR A 34 -16.63 1.75 8.64
N GLN A 35 -15.32 1.53 8.74
CA GLN A 35 -14.33 2.16 7.89
C GLN A 35 -13.92 1.14 6.83
N LYS A 36 -14.12 1.48 5.55
CA LYS A 36 -13.43 0.77 4.49
C LYS A 36 -11.95 0.96 4.75
N PHE A 37 -11.22 -0.12 5.03
CA PHE A 37 -9.78 -0.11 4.84
C PHE A 37 -9.57 0.24 3.37
N ARG A 38 -9.35 1.53 3.07
CA ARG A 38 -8.68 1.91 1.83
C ARG A 38 -7.37 1.17 1.95
N GLN A 39 -7.25 0.09 1.16
CA GLN A 39 -6.04 -0.72 1.07
C GLN A 39 -4.88 0.25 1.18
N GLN A 40 -4.00 -0.01 2.15
CA GLN A 40 -2.83 0.81 2.45
C GLN A 40 -2.33 1.41 1.13
N TYR A 41 -2.21 2.73 1.10
CA TYR A 41 -1.72 3.48 -0.05
C TYR A 41 -0.71 2.65 -0.87
N LYS A 42 -1.16 2.09 -2.01
CA LYS A 42 -0.26 1.52 -3.01
C LYS A 42 0.17 2.71 -3.86
N PRO A 43 1.41 3.22 -3.70
CA PRO A 43 1.86 4.29 -4.57
C PRO A 43 1.73 3.80 -6.02
N LEU A 44 1.07 4.61 -6.85
CA LEU A 44 0.92 4.34 -8.28
C LEU A 44 2.29 4.16 -8.96
N ASN A 45 3.33 4.72 -8.35
CA ASN A 45 4.74 4.53 -8.71
C ASN A 45 5.51 3.92 -7.53
N PRO A 46 5.59 2.57 -7.43
CA PRO A 46 6.47 1.95 -6.43
C PRO A 46 7.91 2.38 -6.70
N VAL A 47 8.51 3.09 -5.74
CA VAL A 47 9.93 3.45 -5.79
C VAL A 47 10.72 2.14 -5.77
N LYS A 48 11.34 1.79 -6.89
CA LYS A 48 12.25 0.65 -6.94
C LYS A 48 13.46 1.01 -6.07
N PRO A 49 13.89 0.13 -5.15
CA PRO A 49 15.08 0.38 -4.35
C PRO A 49 16.29 0.54 -5.28
N ASN A 50 17.15 1.51 -4.99
CA ASN A 50 18.41 1.69 -5.72
C ASN A 50 19.43 0.67 -5.22
N VAL A 51 19.37 -0.55 -5.77
CA VAL A 51 20.27 -1.64 -5.35
C VAL A 51 21.50 -1.65 -6.26
N ILE A 52 22.66 -1.74 -5.63
CA ILE A 52 23.96 -1.86 -6.31
C ILE A 52 24.28 -3.33 -6.63
N CYS A 53 25.29 -3.54 -7.47
CA CYS A 53 25.78 -4.86 -7.82
C CYS A 53 26.27 -5.62 -6.58
N SER A 54 26.03 -6.93 -6.54
CA SER A 54 26.41 -7.81 -5.44
C SER A 54 27.88 -8.24 -5.46
N ILE A 55 28.71 -7.66 -6.34
CA ILE A 55 30.14 -7.98 -6.40
C ILE A 55 30.86 -6.94 -5.54
N GLU A 56 31.68 -7.40 -4.60
CA GLU A 56 32.53 -6.54 -3.78
C GLU A 56 33.37 -5.65 -4.70
N ASP A 57 33.45 -4.35 -4.38
CA ASP A 57 34.06 -3.31 -5.22
C ASP A 57 33.28 -2.90 -6.49
N CYS A 58 32.00 -3.29 -6.64
CA CYS A 58 31.16 -2.85 -7.76
C CYS A 58 30.02 -1.91 -7.36
N ASN A 59 30.21 -0.61 -7.53
CA ASN A 59 29.19 0.42 -7.24
C ASN A 59 28.18 0.67 -8.38
N LYS A 60 28.11 -0.21 -9.39
CA LYS A 60 27.17 -0.06 -10.51
C LYS A 60 25.77 -0.55 -10.12
N MET A 61 24.74 0.14 -10.59
CA MET A 61 23.35 -0.25 -10.35
C MET A 61 23.07 -1.68 -10.85
N HIS A 62 22.37 -2.47 -10.03
CA HIS A 62 21.92 -3.79 -10.43
C HIS A 62 20.90 -3.68 -11.57
N THR A 63 20.99 -4.54 -12.57
CA THR A 63 20.00 -4.58 -13.67
C THR A 63 19.11 -5.81 -13.55
N ALA A 64 19.68 -6.93 -13.11
CA ALA A 64 18.96 -8.18 -12.91
C ALA A 64 19.73 -9.09 -11.94
N ARG A 65 18.99 -9.86 -11.14
CA ARG A 65 19.55 -10.99 -10.37
C ARG A 65 20.71 -10.62 -9.43
N GLY A 66 20.69 -9.38 -8.93
CA GLY A 66 21.73 -8.83 -8.04
C GLY A 66 23.00 -8.34 -8.75
N PHE A 67 23.09 -8.45 -10.08
CA PHE A 67 24.29 -8.05 -10.84
C PHE A 67 24.04 -6.81 -11.69
N CYS A 68 25.07 -5.99 -11.88
CA CYS A 68 25.07 -4.96 -12.92
C CYS A 68 25.12 -5.63 -14.31
N ARG A 69 24.85 -4.86 -15.37
CA ARG A 69 24.84 -5.36 -16.76
C ARG A 69 26.09 -6.16 -17.16
N LEU A 70 27.27 -5.74 -16.69
CA LEU A 70 28.54 -6.41 -16.99
C LEU A 70 28.65 -7.73 -16.25
N HIS A 71 28.44 -7.72 -14.93
CA HIS A 71 28.54 -8.92 -14.11
C HIS A 71 27.43 -9.93 -14.40
N TYR A 72 26.24 -9.48 -14.82
CA TYR A 72 25.18 -10.36 -15.30
C TYR A 72 25.60 -11.13 -16.56
N ARG A 73 26.30 -10.47 -17.49
CA ARG A 73 26.79 -11.10 -18.73
C ARG A 73 27.84 -12.17 -18.45
N GLU A 74 28.78 -11.88 -17.56
CA GLU A 74 29.81 -12.84 -17.17
C GLU A 74 29.21 -14.01 -16.40
N TRP A 75 28.35 -13.74 -15.42
CA TRP A 75 27.59 -14.77 -14.70
C TRP A 75 26.80 -15.67 -15.66
N TYR A 76 26.09 -15.09 -16.64
CA TYR A 76 25.29 -15.84 -17.61
C TYR A 76 26.13 -16.79 -18.47
N LYS A 77 27.34 -16.39 -18.89
CA LYS A 77 28.27 -17.26 -19.63
C LYS A 77 28.75 -18.43 -18.77
N SER A 78 29.14 -18.17 -17.52
CA SER A 78 29.60 -19.20 -16.59
C SER A 78 28.50 -20.19 -16.20
N ASN A 79 27.23 -19.75 -16.17
CA ASN A 79 26.08 -20.60 -15.85
C ASN A 79 25.52 -21.39 -17.05
N LYS A 80 25.89 -21.05 -18.29
CA LYS A 80 25.48 -21.80 -19.49
C LYS A 80 26.36 -23.04 -19.75
N ASN A 81 27.54 -23.10 -19.14
CA ASN A 81 28.50 -24.20 -19.28
C ASN A 81 28.43 -25.20 -18.11
N LYS A 82 27.27 -25.33 -17.47
CA LYS A 82 27.00 -26.28 -16.39
C LYS A 82 25.70 -27.02 -16.68
#